data_AF-A0A7C4ZT44-F1
#
_entry.id   AF-A0A7C4ZT44-F1
#
_cell.length_a   1.000
_cell.length_b   1.000
_cell.length_c   1.000
_cell.angle_alpha   90.00
_cell.angle_beta   90.00
_cell.angle_gamma   90.00
#
_symmetry.space_group_name_H-M   'P 1'
#
loop_
_entity.id
_entity.type
_entity.pdbx_description
1 polymer ?
#
loop_
_entity_poly.entity_id
_entity_poly.type
_entity_poly.pdbx_seq_one_letter_code
_entity_poly.pdbx_strand_id
1 'polypeptide(L)'
;MQKIWTNRNVDLEQLAEKTMEFLKENDFDVVTNRTESGYHFLAKSSPYYTINGQALITIKGKPEEFSITIELQRRESRILSLPIIFTSFLGGGSLITQHFKSEEKWRELERDLWRSIEGIIIHLDGTSQISKE
;
A
#
# COMPACT_ATOMS: atom_id res chain seq x y z
N MET A 1 -2.47 -4.51 -6.15
CA MET A 1 -3.13 -3.98 -7.36
C MET A 1 -2.29 -2.87 -7.97
N GLN A 2 -2.35 -2.71 -9.29
CA GLN A 2 -1.63 -1.67 -10.03
C GLN A 2 -2.61 -0.82 -10.82
N LYS A 3 -2.36 0.49 -10.87
CA LYS A 3 -3.05 1.45 -11.74
C LYS A 3 -2.00 2.26 -12.51
N ILE A 4 -2.36 2.63 -13.74
CA ILE A 4 -1.50 3.41 -14.64
C ILE A 4 -2.25 4.70 -14.98
N TRP A 5 -1.54 5.82 -14.91
CA TRP A 5 -2.02 7.13 -15.33
C TRP A 5 -1.20 7.59 -16.52
N THR A 6 -1.90 8.05 -17.55
CA THR A 6 -1.32 8.62 -18.76
C THR A 6 -1.91 10.01 -18.99
N ASN A 7 -1.16 10.89 -19.65
CA ASN A 7 -1.57 12.26 -19.96
C ASN A 7 -1.98 13.09 -18.72
N ARG A 8 -1.41 12.75 -17.56
CA ARG A 8 -1.48 13.57 -16.33
C ARG A 8 -0.14 14.24 -16.18
N ASN A 9 -0.08 15.48 -15.74
CA ASN A 9 1.21 16.15 -15.59
C ASN A 9 1.49 16.42 -14.11
N VAL A 10 1.80 15.34 -13.39
CA VAL A 10 1.84 15.31 -11.92
C VAL A 10 3.28 15.29 -11.44
N ASP A 11 3.60 16.16 -10.50
CA ASP A 11 4.87 16.09 -9.79
C ASP A 11 4.91 14.83 -8.89
N LEU A 12 5.71 13.84 -9.29
CA LEU A 12 5.84 12.57 -8.59
C LEU A 12 6.48 12.72 -7.21
N GLU A 13 7.27 13.78 -6.97
CA GLU A 13 7.86 14.08 -5.66
C GLU A 13 6.77 14.57 -4.70
N GLN A 14 5.93 15.51 -5.13
CA GLN A 14 4.78 15.97 -4.33
C GLN A 14 3.76 14.85 -4.09
N LEU A 15 3.53 14.00 -5.09
CA LEU A 15 2.66 12.83 -4.94
C LEU A 15 3.22 11.85 -3.90
N ALA A 16 4.52 11.60 -3.93
CA ALA A 16 5.22 10.77 -2.96
C ALA A 16 5.15 11.36 -1.55
N GLU A 17 5.38 12.66 -1.39
CA GLU A 17 5.29 13.37 -0.11
C GLU A 17 3.88 13.31 0.49
N LYS A 18 2.84 13.64 -0.29
CA LYS A 18 1.45 13.59 0.17
C LYS A 18 0.98 12.18 0.49
N THR A 19 1.47 11.18 -0.26
CA THR A 19 1.22 9.77 0.06
C THR A 19 1.87 9.40 1.41
N MET A 20 3.08 9.90 1.66
CA MET A 20 3.78 9.69 2.94
C MET A 20 3.08 10.40 4.11
N GLU A 21 2.56 11.61 3.90
CA GLU A 21 1.74 12.34 4.87
C GLU A 21 0.51 11.52 5.26
N PHE A 22 -0.26 11.03 4.27
CA PHE A 22 -1.41 10.16 4.55
C PHE A 22 -1.05 8.95 5.41
N LEU A 23 0.05 8.26 5.10
CA LEU A 23 0.47 7.10 5.88
C LEU A 23 0.84 7.49 7.31
N LYS A 24 1.54 8.61 7.50
CA LYS A 24 1.91 9.10 8.84
C LYS A 24 0.69 9.56 9.65
N GLU A 25 -0.26 10.26 9.01
CA GLU A 25 -1.52 10.68 9.64
C GLU A 25 -2.38 9.50 10.11
N ASN A 26 -2.22 8.35 9.46
CA ASN A 26 -2.85 7.09 9.84
C ASN A 26 -1.95 6.23 10.75
N ASP A 27 -0.94 6.82 11.41
CA ASP A 27 -0.04 6.17 12.36
C ASP A 27 0.65 4.90 11.80
N PHE A 28 1.01 4.91 10.51
CA PHE A 28 1.85 3.85 9.96
C PHE A 28 3.32 4.08 10.27
N ASP A 29 4.01 2.99 10.64
CA ASP A 29 5.46 2.92 10.57
C ASP A 29 5.91 2.77 9.11
N VAL A 30 6.33 3.88 8.50
CA VAL A 30 6.72 3.96 7.09
C VAL A 30 8.24 3.97 6.91
N VAL A 31 8.73 3.11 6.02
CA VAL A 31 10.08 3.19 5.47
C VAL A 31 9.99 3.62 4.02
N THR A 32 10.60 4.76 3.70
CA THR A 32 10.65 5.30 2.33
C THR A 32 12.00 5.03 1.69
N ASN A 33 11.99 4.63 0.42
CA ASN A 33 13.18 4.46 -0.38
C ASN A 33 12.98 5.14 -1.75
N ARG A 34 13.85 6.09 -2.08
CA ARG A 34 13.88 6.75 -3.39
C ARG A 34 14.90 6.04 -4.27
N THR A 35 14.45 5.55 -5.42
CA THR A 35 15.29 4.92 -6.44
C THR A 35 15.32 5.77 -7.69
N GLU A 36 16.24 5.51 -8.60
CA GLU A 36 16.24 6.12 -9.94
C GLU A 36 14.94 5.86 -10.71
N SER A 37 14.25 4.76 -10.40
CA SER A 37 13.00 4.36 -11.05
C SER A 37 11.73 4.95 -10.43
N GLY A 38 11.84 5.63 -9.28
CA GLY A 38 10.71 6.21 -8.54
C GLY A 38 10.76 5.97 -7.03
N TYR A 39 9.60 5.97 -6.39
CA TYR A 39 9.44 5.95 -4.93
C TYR A 39 8.86 4.64 -4.43
N HIS A 40 9.39 4.14 -3.32
CA HIS A 40 8.90 2.95 -2.62
C HIS A 40 8.60 3.28 -1.16
N PHE A 41 7.42 2.87 -0.70
CA PHE A 41 6.99 2.99 0.69
C PHE A 41 6.64 1.62 1.23
N LEU A 42 7.14 1.33 2.42
CA LEU A 42 6.82 0.11 3.13
C LEU A 42 6.20 0.49 4.47
N ALA A 43 4.89 0.27 4.60
CA ALA A 43 4.09 0.61 5.76
C ALA A 43 3.76 -0.65 6.57
N LYS A 44 4.32 -0.77 7.78
CA LYS A 44 4.37 -2.07 8.49
C LYS A 44 3.17 -2.34 9.39
N SER A 45 2.71 -1.34 10.10
CA SER A 45 1.61 -1.51 11.06
C SER A 45 1.04 -0.14 11.40
N SER A 46 -0.28 -0.11 11.59
CA SER A 46 -1.02 1.03 12.11
C SER A 46 -2.03 0.52 13.15
N PRO A 47 -2.29 1.28 14.22
CA PRO A 47 -3.34 0.94 15.17
C PRO A 47 -4.75 0.94 14.54
N TYR A 48 -4.94 1.68 13.44
CA TYR A 48 -6.23 1.79 12.74
C TYR A 48 -6.45 0.65 11.74
N TYR A 49 -5.37 0.09 11.19
CA TYR A 49 -5.41 -0.95 10.17
C TYR A 49 -4.61 -2.18 10.61
N THR A 50 -5.30 -3.13 11.22
CA THR A 50 -4.71 -4.42 11.61
C THR A 50 -4.52 -5.34 10.41
N ILE A 51 -3.49 -5.07 9.60
CA ILE A 51 -3.10 -5.89 8.45
C ILE A 51 -2.09 -6.98 8.87
N ASN A 52 -2.21 -8.18 8.29
CA ASN A 52 -1.25 -9.26 8.53
C ASN A 52 -0.10 -9.22 7.52
N GLY A 53 0.82 -8.27 7.69
CA GLY A 53 1.89 -8.04 6.74
C GLY A 53 2.32 -6.59 6.71
N GLN A 54 2.76 -6.13 5.55
CA GLN A 54 3.21 -4.76 5.29
C GLN A 54 2.61 -4.31 3.96
N ALA A 55 2.16 -3.06 3.88
CA ALA A 55 1.73 -2.48 2.62
C ALA A 55 2.96 -1.93 1.87
N LEU A 56 3.21 -2.46 0.68
CA LEU A 56 4.22 -1.96 -0.24
C LEU A 56 3.54 -1.06 -1.27
N ILE A 57 3.86 0.23 -1.25
CA ILE A 57 3.41 1.19 -2.27
C ILE A 57 4.60 1.57 -3.14
N THR A 58 4.42 1.50 -4.45
CA THR A 58 5.45 1.78 -5.43
C THR A 58 4.93 2.75 -6.46
N ILE A 59 5.60 3.89 -6.62
CA ILE A 59 5.31 4.90 -7.64
C ILE A 59 6.47 4.89 -8.62
N LYS A 60 6.21 4.61 -9.90
CA LYS A 60 7.24 4.54 -10.95
C LYS A 60 6.79 5.25 -12.21
N GLY A 61 7.74 5.80 -12.95
CA GLY A 61 7.50 6.40 -14.26
C GLY A 61 7.92 7.86 -14.31
N LYS A 62 7.25 8.62 -15.18
CA LYS A 62 7.48 10.04 -15.42
C LYS A 62 6.21 10.83 -15.05
N PRO A 63 6.34 12.16 -14.84
CA PRO A 63 5.18 13.01 -14.56
C PRO A 63 3.99 12.80 -15.50
N GLU A 64 4.26 12.58 -16.80
CA GLU A 64 3.30 12.40 -17.90
C GLU A 64 2.65 10.99 -17.95
N GLU A 65 3.40 9.99 -17.48
CA GLU A 65 3.04 8.58 -17.53
C GLU A 65 3.68 7.85 -16.35
N PHE A 66 2.85 7.51 -15.37
CA PHE A 66 3.29 6.84 -14.15
C PHE A 66 2.34 5.72 -13.75
N SER A 67 2.88 4.80 -12.96
CA SER A 67 2.13 3.70 -12.38
C SER A 67 2.30 3.68 -10.88
N ILE A 68 1.22 3.33 -10.19
CA ILE A 68 1.22 3.11 -8.75
C ILE A 68 0.80 1.67 -8.51
N THR A 69 1.61 0.96 -7.73
CA THR A 69 1.34 -0.41 -7.29
C THR A 69 1.22 -0.42 -5.79
N ILE A 70 0.13 -1.01 -5.28
CA ILE A 70 -0.13 -1.23 -3.85
C ILE A 70 -0.24 -2.73 -3.62
N GLU A 71 0.62 -3.29 -2.78
CA GLU A 71 0.68 -4.72 -2.51
C GLU A 71 0.71 -5.01 -1.02
N LEU A 72 0.02 -6.08 -0.60
CA LEU A 72 0.17 -6.62 0.74
C LEU A 72 1.29 -7.65 0.74
N GLN A 73 2.46 -7.27 1.26
CA GLN A 73 3.51 -8.22 1.58
C GLN A 73 3.15 -8.91 2.90
N ARG A 74 2.49 -10.06 2.81
CA ARG A 74 2.22 -10.88 3.99
C ARG A 74 3.56 -11.33 4.58
N ARG A 75 3.71 -11.24 5.90
CA ARG A 75 4.76 -12.01 6.56
C ARG A 75 4.45 -13.46 6.24
N GLU A 76 5.33 -14.13 5.51
CA GLU A 76 5.31 -15.59 5.49
C GLU A 76 5.42 -16.03 6.94
N SER A 77 4.29 -16.42 7.53
CA SER A 77 4.36 -17.35 8.63
C SER A 77 5.07 -18.56 8.04
N ARG A 78 6.23 -18.91 8.60
CA ARG A 78 6.81 -20.24 8.42
C ARG A 78 5.80 -21.22 9.02
N ILE A 79 4.70 -21.47 8.32
CA ILE A 79 3.96 -22.69 8.46
C ILE A 79 4.89 -23.67 7.76
N LEU A 80 5.83 -24.20 8.54
CA LEU A 80 6.45 -25.47 8.26
C LEU A 80 5.36 -26.34 7.66
N SER A 81 5.58 -26.76 6.42
CA SER A 81 4.87 -27.83 5.74
C SER A 81 5.03 -29.10 6.58
N LEU A 82 4.35 -29.15 7.72
CA LEU A 82 4.14 -30.36 8.49
C LEU A 82 3.13 -31.17 7.68
N PRO A 83 3.44 -32.44 7.37
CA PRO A 83 2.54 -33.27 6.60
C PRO A 83 1.20 -33.34 7.33
N ILE A 84 0.13 -33.10 6.57
CA ILE A 84 -1.27 -33.10 7.00
C ILE A 84 -1.63 -34.54 7.41
N ILE A 85 -1.20 -34.93 8.59
CA ILE A 85 -1.61 -36.14 9.29
C ILE A 85 -1.64 -35.72 10.76
N PHE A 86 -2.77 -35.90 11.45
CA PHE A 86 -3.02 -35.61 12.88
C PHE A 86 -3.63 -34.26 13.28
N THR A 87 -4.79 -33.87 12.74
CA THR A 87 -5.84 -33.20 13.56
C THR A 87 -7.24 -33.44 12.99
N SER A 88 -7.65 -34.70 12.85
CA SER A 88 -9.04 -35.03 13.13
C SER A 88 -9.18 -35.05 14.65
N PHE A 89 -10.29 -34.54 15.18
CA PHE A 89 -10.64 -34.47 16.61
C PHE A 89 -9.98 -33.32 17.40
N LEU A 90 -10.66 -32.16 17.41
CA LEU A 90 -11.01 -31.32 18.57
C LEU A 90 -11.24 -29.86 18.10
N GLY A 91 -12.48 -29.38 18.16
CA GLY A 91 -12.79 -27.94 18.25
C GLY A 91 -12.46 -27.07 17.02
N GLY A 92 -12.97 -27.42 15.84
CA GLY A 92 -12.87 -26.57 14.65
C GLY A 92 -13.76 -25.33 14.75
N GLY A 93 -13.16 -24.15 14.96
CA GLY A 93 -13.93 -22.89 14.94
C GLY A 93 -13.12 -21.59 15.04
N SER A 94 -11.89 -21.63 15.57
CA SER A 94 -11.16 -20.38 15.87
C SER A 94 -10.19 -19.91 14.76
N LEU A 95 -9.44 -20.82 14.13
CA LEU A 95 -8.28 -20.45 13.28
C LEU A 95 -8.66 -19.83 11.93
N ILE A 96 -9.84 -20.14 11.39
CA ILE A 96 -10.31 -19.58 10.11
C ILE A 96 -10.66 -18.09 10.24
N THR A 97 -11.11 -17.65 11.42
CA THR A 97 -11.65 -16.29 11.61
C THR A 97 -10.61 -15.17 11.54
N GLN A 98 -9.34 -15.45 11.86
CA GLN A 98 -8.29 -14.42 11.86
C GLN A 98 -7.84 -14.06 10.45
N HIS A 99 -7.75 -15.03 9.53
CA HIS A 99 -7.37 -14.78 8.13
C HIS A 99 -8.42 -13.95 7.38
N PHE A 100 -9.72 -14.18 7.64
CA PHE A 100 -10.78 -13.38 7.01
C PHE A 100 -10.84 -11.94 7.55
N LYS A 101 -10.58 -11.73 8.84
CA LYS A 101 -10.58 -10.37 9.43
C LYS A 101 -9.44 -9.50 8.89
N SER A 102 -8.25 -10.07 8.63
CA SER A 102 -7.14 -9.32 8.05
C SER A 102 -7.35 -8.93 6.58
N GLU A 103 -8.10 -9.74 5.82
CA GLU A 103 -8.42 -9.44 4.42
C GLU A 103 -9.41 -8.28 4.29
N GLU A 104 -10.42 -8.20 5.16
CA GLU A 104 -11.35 -7.07 5.17
C GLU A 104 -10.64 -5.76 5.52
N LYS A 105 -9.79 -5.78 6.56
CA LYS A 105 -8.98 -4.61 6.94
C LYS A 105 -7.97 -4.21 5.88
N TRP A 106 -7.43 -5.16 5.15
CA TRP A 106 -6.62 -4.86 3.96
C TRP A 106 -7.44 -4.16 2.88
N ARG A 107 -8.65 -4.64 2.57
CA ARG A 107 -9.52 -4.03 1.57
C ARG A 107 -9.97 -2.61 1.95
N GLU A 108 -10.25 -2.38 3.23
CA GLU A 108 -10.53 -1.04 3.76
C GLU A 108 -9.34 -0.11 3.54
N LEU A 109 -8.14 -0.52 3.97
CA LEU A 109 -6.91 0.24 3.77
C LEU A 109 -6.64 0.52 2.28
N GLU A 110 -6.74 -0.50 1.43
CA GLU A 110 -6.50 -0.38 0.00
C GLU A 110 -7.47 0.61 -0.65
N ARG A 111 -8.76 0.56 -0.29
CA ARG A 111 -9.76 1.50 -0.79
C ARG A 111 -9.45 2.94 -0.35
N ASP A 112 -9.09 3.12 0.91
CA ASP A 112 -8.89 4.46 1.48
C ASP A 112 -7.57 5.08 0.97
N LEU A 113 -6.52 4.25 0.80
CA LEU A 113 -5.30 4.63 0.08
C LEU A 113 -5.60 5.07 -1.36
N TRP A 114 -6.38 4.28 -2.11
CA TRP A 114 -6.72 4.64 -3.48
C TRP A 114 -7.48 5.95 -3.57
N ARG A 115 -8.44 6.18 -2.68
CA ARG A 115 -9.16 7.46 -2.62
C ARG A 115 -8.25 8.64 -2.33
N SER A 116 -7.33 8.47 -1.38
CA SER A 116 -6.35 9.51 -1.03
C SER A 116 -5.45 9.84 -2.23
N ILE A 117 -4.87 8.81 -2.85
CA ILE A 117 -3.99 8.94 -4.02
C ILE A 117 -4.72 9.59 -5.21
N GLU A 118 -5.95 9.15 -5.51
CA GLU A 118 -6.74 9.74 -6.58
C GLU A 118 -7.08 11.21 -6.31
N GLY A 119 -7.42 11.55 -5.05
CA GLY A 119 -7.63 12.93 -4.63
C GLY A 119 -6.38 13.80 -4.78
N ILE A 120 -5.22 13.27 -4.38
CA ILE A 120 -3.92 13.94 -4.55
C ILE A 120 -3.62 14.16 -6.04
N ILE A 121 -3.79 13.14 -6.88
CA ILE A 121 -3.54 13.24 -8.33
C ILE A 121 -4.44 14.30 -8.98
N ILE A 122 -5.73 14.34 -8.61
CA ILE A 122 -6.66 15.37 -9.11
C ILE A 122 -6.18 16.78 -8.70
N HIS A 123 -5.68 16.93 -7.49
CA HIS A 123 -5.18 18.22 -7.00
C HIS A 123 -3.84 18.63 -7.63
N LEU A 124 -2.99 17.65 -7.98
CA LEU A 124 -1.68 17.86 -8.59
C LEU A 124 -1.72 17.86 -10.13
N ASP A 125 -2.88 17.72 -10.75
CA ASP A 125 -2.95 17.68 -12.20
C ASP A 125 -2.57 19.04 -12.80
N GLY A 126 -1.48 19.07 -13.55
CA GLY A 126 -0.94 20.30 -14.16
C GLY A 126 0.05 21.08 -13.30
N THR A 127 0.44 20.60 -12.11
CA THR A 127 1.34 21.35 -11.21
C THR A 127 2.83 21.23 -11.57
N SER A 128 3.24 20.24 -12.36
CA SER A 128 4.67 20.06 -12.69
C SER A 128 5.25 21.16 -13.61
N GLN A 129 4.41 22.06 -14.16
CA GLN A 129 4.88 23.18 -15.00
C GLN A 129 5.25 24.44 -14.21
N ILE A 130 5.00 24.50 -12.89
CA ILE A 130 5.08 25.77 -12.14
C ILE A 130 6.50 26.11 -11.63
N SER A 131 7.48 25.20 -11.73
CA SER A 131 8.87 25.54 -11.36
C SER A 131 9.67 26.13 -12.54
N LYS A 132 9.37 27.39 -12.89
CA LYS A 132 10.29 28.31 -13.58
C LYS A 132 10.04 29.74 -13.10
N GLU A 133 10.80 30.15 -12.09
CA GLU A 133 11.28 31.54 -11.92
C GLU A 133 12.69 31.51 -11.32
#